data_AF-V4K1L2-F1
#
_entry.id   AF-V4K1L2-F1
#
_cell.length_a   1.000
_cell.length_b   1.000
_cell.length_c   1.000
_cell.angle_alpha   90.00
_cell.angle_beta   90.00
_cell.angle_gamma   90.00
#
_symmetry.space_group_name_H-M   'P 1'
#
loop_
_entity.id
_entity.type
_entity.pdbx_description
1 polymer ?
#
loop_
_entity_poly.entity_id
_entity_poly.type
_entity_poly.pdbx_seq_one_letter_code
_entity_poly.pdbx_strand_id
1 'polypeptide(L)'
;MPWSILTLLRTNPDALREAIRRRQMDVKIVDEALELDLYWRKLQAEINELRHQHNVISSAIAKATEEERPKLLAQAKELRKRLEEAEVELKEVEAKREQALWRLPNIVLDDVPVGGEEATTPIRFWGRPKVYKEHLDDFGAQTERYGFKVEHDVIEWKPVGHADMLEQVLRLGDTLKASEVAGSRFYYLFEDLVWLDFALLLYAIDKLTAKGYQLGATPLHVEV
;
A
#
# COMPACT_ATOMS: atom_id res chain seq x y z
N MET A 1 1.32 -16.10 -12.60
CA MET A 1 1.65 -15.06 -11.62
C MET A 1 1.87 -15.73 -10.27
N PRO A 2 3.03 -15.57 -9.62
CA PRO A 2 3.20 -16.01 -8.23
C PRO A 2 2.15 -15.33 -7.34
N TRP A 3 1.58 -16.07 -6.39
CA TRP A 3 0.46 -15.60 -5.56
C TRP A 3 0.85 -14.61 -4.45
N SER A 4 2.15 -14.39 -4.21
CA SER A 4 2.65 -13.44 -3.19
C SER A 4 3.93 -12.72 -3.64
N ILE A 5 4.15 -11.51 -3.11
CA ILE A 5 5.38 -10.72 -3.31
C ILE A 5 6.61 -11.53 -2.85
N LEU A 6 6.51 -12.26 -1.74
CA LEU A 6 7.59 -13.10 -1.23
C LEU A 6 7.96 -14.23 -2.22
N THR A 7 6.95 -14.86 -2.84
CA THR A 7 7.20 -15.86 -3.88
C THR A 7 7.92 -15.24 -5.06
N LEU A 8 7.46 -14.07 -5.52
CA LEU A 8 8.10 -13.37 -6.64
C LEU A 8 9.55 -12.99 -6.33
N LEU A 9 9.81 -12.45 -5.14
CA LEU A 9 11.15 -12.10 -4.67
C LEU A 9 12.13 -13.28 -4.78
N ARG A 10 11.65 -14.50 -4.48
CA ARG A 10 12.45 -15.73 -4.51
C ARG A 10 12.61 -16.33 -5.90
N THR A 11 11.58 -16.24 -6.75
CA THR A 11 11.59 -16.90 -8.07
C THR A 11 12.09 -16.01 -9.19
N ASN A 12 11.76 -14.72 -9.15
CA ASN A 12 12.12 -13.75 -10.18
C ASN A 12 12.25 -12.33 -9.57
N PRO A 13 13.36 -12.06 -8.85
CA PRO A 13 13.60 -10.74 -8.27
C PRO A 13 13.74 -9.64 -9.33
N ASP A 14 14.20 -9.96 -10.55
CA ASP A 14 14.37 -8.98 -11.63
C ASP A 14 13.04 -8.37 -12.09
N ALA A 15 11.97 -9.18 -12.16
CA ALA A 15 10.64 -8.68 -12.44
C ALA A 15 10.15 -7.70 -11.35
N LEU A 16 10.49 -7.96 -10.09
CA LEU A 16 10.17 -7.04 -9.00
C LEU A 16 10.99 -5.75 -9.09
N ARG A 17 12.30 -5.84 -9.40
CA ARG A 17 13.16 -4.67 -9.64
C ARG A 17 12.60 -3.78 -10.76
N GLU A 18 12.14 -4.38 -11.84
CA GLU A 18 11.52 -3.63 -12.94
C GLU A 18 10.20 -2.98 -12.52
N ALA A 19 9.35 -3.67 -11.76
CA ALA A 19 8.12 -3.08 -11.24
C ALA A 19 8.38 -1.88 -10.32
N ILE A 20 9.42 -1.94 -9.47
CA ILE A 20 9.85 -0.83 -8.63
C ILE A 20 10.43 0.33 -9.46
N ARG A 21 11.20 0.02 -10.50
CA ARG A 21 11.73 1.02 -11.43
C ARG A 21 10.62 1.75 -12.19
N ARG A 22 9.58 1.03 -12.65
CA ARG A 22 8.39 1.62 -13.29
C ARG A 22 7.65 2.58 -12.34
N ARG A 23 7.73 2.37 -11.03
CA ARG A 23 7.19 3.28 -9.98
C ARG A 23 8.13 4.44 -9.63
N GLN A 24 9.30 4.55 -10.28
CA GLN A 24 10.32 5.55 -9.97
C GLN A 24 10.82 5.48 -8.50
N MET A 25 10.79 4.29 -7.92
CA MET A 25 11.27 4.02 -6.56
C MET A 25 12.69 3.44 -6.59
N ASP A 26 13.40 3.53 -5.46
CA ASP A 26 14.73 2.94 -5.34
C ASP A 26 14.66 1.41 -5.38
N VAL A 27 15.34 0.80 -6.35
CA VAL A 27 15.39 -0.64 -6.57
C VAL A 27 16.06 -1.37 -5.40
N LYS A 28 16.90 -0.67 -4.62
CA LYS A 28 17.62 -1.24 -3.46
C LYS A 28 16.70 -1.87 -2.43
N ILE A 29 15.43 -1.45 -2.33
CA ILE A 29 14.47 -2.07 -1.40
C ILE A 29 14.23 -3.56 -1.72
N VAL A 30 14.37 -3.95 -3.00
CA VAL A 30 14.26 -5.33 -3.45
C VAL A 30 15.50 -6.12 -3.07
N ASP A 31 16.67 -5.52 -3.23
CA ASP A 31 17.94 -6.15 -2.91
C ASP A 31 18.08 -6.38 -1.39
N GLU A 32 17.73 -5.38 -0.58
CA GLU A 32 17.70 -5.48 0.89
C GLU A 32 16.77 -6.61 1.34
N ALA A 33 15.54 -6.67 0.80
CA ALA A 33 14.58 -7.73 1.13
C ALA A 33 15.09 -9.13 0.70
N LEU A 34 15.76 -9.22 -0.45
CA LEU A 34 16.32 -10.47 -0.96
C LEU A 34 17.50 -10.95 -0.10
N GLU A 35 18.41 -10.06 0.27
CA GLU A 35 19.55 -10.36 1.13
C GLU A 35 19.09 -10.85 2.51
N LEU A 36 18.12 -10.16 3.13
CA LEU A 36 17.53 -10.57 4.41
C LEU A 36 16.81 -11.93 4.30
N ASP A 37 16.08 -12.20 3.21
CA ASP A 37 15.43 -13.49 2.99
C ASP A 37 16.44 -14.64 2.80
N LEU A 38 17.54 -14.39 2.08
CA LEU A 38 18.62 -15.36 1.91
C LEU A 38 19.32 -15.64 3.24
N TYR A 39 19.61 -14.59 4.01
CA TYR A 39 20.26 -14.72 5.30
C TYR A 39 19.40 -15.47 6.31
N TRP A 40 18.11 -15.12 6.38
CA TRP A 40 17.13 -15.82 7.21
C TRP A 40 17.06 -17.32 6.87
N ARG A 41 17.01 -17.67 5.58
CA ARG A 41 17.01 -19.09 5.15
C ARG A 41 18.29 -19.82 5.52
N LYS A 42 19.45 -19.15 5.42
CA LYS A 42 20.74 -19.72 5.81
C LYS A 42 20.79 -20.00 7.32
N LEU A 43 20.44 -19.01 8.14
CA LEU A 43 20.36 -19.17 9.61
C LEU A 43 19.37 -20.26 10.02
N GLN A 44 18.21 -20.33 9.35
CA GLN A 44 17.23 -21.36 9.61
C GLN A 44 17.78 -22.78 9.35
N ALA A 45 18.54 -22.94 8.26
CA ALA A 45 19.20 -24.20 7.94
C ALA A 45 20.30 -24.55 8.95
N GLU A 46 21.10 -23.57 9.36
CA GLU A 46 22.15 -23.73 10.38
C GLU A 46 21.58 -24.14 11.74
N ILE A 47 20.49 -23.50 12.19
CA ILE A 47 19.77 -23.88 13.42
C ILE A 47 19.27 -25.32 13.35
N ASN A 48 18.71 -25.74 12.21
CA ASN A 48 18.23 -27.11 12.04
C ASN A 48 19.38 -28.13 12.11
N GLU A 49 20.54 -27.80 11.54
CA GLU A 49 21.75 -28.63 11.62
C GLU A 49 22.31 -28.69 13.04
N LEU A 50 22.41 -27.55 13.74
CA LEU A 50 22.82 -27.49 15.15
C LEU A 50 21.90 -28.33 16.06
N ARG A 51 20.58 -28.26 15.83
CA ARG A 51 19.59 -29.10 16.52
C ARG A 51 19.80 -30.58 16.25
N HIS A 52 20.07 -30.94 14.99
CA HIS A 52 20.37 -32.33 14.63
C HIS A 52 21.64 -32.83 15.34
N GLN A 53 22.74 -32.09 15.26
CA GLN A 53 24.00 -32.41 15.92
C GLN A 53 23.83 -32.54 17.44
N HIS A 54 23.11 -31.60 18.07
CA HIS A 54 22.84 -31.64 19.51
C HIS A 54 22.05 -32.91 19.91
N ASN A 55 21.05 -33.31 19.11
CA ASN A 55 20.26 -34.52 19.37
C ASN A 55 21.09 -35.80 19.19
N VAL A 56 21.94 -35.86 18.16
CA VAL A 56 22.86 -36.98 17.93
C VAL A 56 23.84 -37.12 19.10
N ILE A 57 24.46 -36.02 19.54
CA ILE A 57 25.38 -36.02 20.70
C ILE A 57 24.63 -36.38 21.99
N SER A 58 23.44 -35.85 22.20
CA SER A 58 22.61 -36.17 23.38
C SER A 58 22.26 -37.67 23.45
N SER A 59 21.97 -38.30 22.29
CA SER A 59 21.76 -39.74 22.21
C SER A 59 23.04 -40.54 22.42
N ALA A 60 24.18 -40.05 21.92
CA ALA A 60 25.49 -40.67 22.11
C ALA A 60 25.96 -40.65 23.57
N ILE A 61 25.65 -39.58 24.34
CA ILE A 61 25.95 -39.48 25.78
C ILE A 61 25.31 -40.64 26.57
N ALA A 62 24.11 -41.09 26.18
CA ALA A 62 23.44 -42.21 26.82
C ALA A 62 24.16 -43.55 26.61
N LYS A 63 24.98 -43.68 25.55
CA LYS A 63 25.70 -44.89 25.15
C LYS A 63 27.22 -44.82 25.39
N ALA A 64 27.75 -43.67 25.83
CA ALA A 64 29.18 -43.42 25.97
C ALA A 64 29.78 -43.98 27.28
N THR A 65 31.04 -44.40 27.20
CA THR A 65 31.89 -44.85 28.32
C THR A 65 32.27 -43.68 29.25
N GLU A 66 32.73 -43.98 30.47
CA GLU A 66 33.06 -42.97 31.49
C GLU A 66 34.15 -41.97 31.06
N GLU A 67 35.05 -42.35 30.15
CA GLU A 67 36.14 -41.50 29.65
C GLU A 67 35.70 -40.53 28.52
N GLU A 68 34.68 -40.88 27.72
CA GLU A 68 34.20 -40.06 26.60
C GLU A 68 33.05 -39.13 27.00
N ARG A 69 32.33 -39.48 28.07
CA ARG A 69 31.21 -38.71 28.62
C ARG A 69 31.53 -37.24 28.92
N PRO A 70 32.69 -36.86 29.49
CA PRO A 70 33.02 -35.46 29.74
C PRO A 70 33.20 -34.63 28.46
N LYS A 71 33.77 -35.22 27.40
CA LYS A 71 33.99 -34.55 26.10
C LYS A 71 32.66 -34.30 25.39
N LEU A 72 31.77 -35.30 25.38
CA LEU A 72 30.44 -35.17 24.78
C LEU A 72 29.55 -34.17 25.52
N LEU A 73 29.65 -34.11 26.86
CA LEU A 73 28.95 -33.09 27.66
C LEU A 73 29.43 -31.67 27.33
N ALA A 74 30.74 -31.47 27.14
CA ALA A 74 31.29 -30.17 26.74
C ALA A 74 30.81 -29.76 25.33
N GLN A 75 30.80 -30.69 24.37
CA GLN A 75 30.30 -30.45 23.02
C GLN A 75 28.79 -30.14 22.98
N ALA A 76 27.98 -30.88 23.74
CA ALA A 76 26.55 -30.61 23.85
C ALA A 76 26.27 -29.21 24.44
N LYS A 77 27.03 -28.80 25.46
CA LYS A 77 26.91 -27.48 26.06
C LYS A 77 27.30 -26.36 25.10
N GLU A 78 28.36 -26.53 24.32
CA GLU A 78 28.79 -25.59 23.29
C GLU A 78 27.76 -25.46 22.16
N LEU A 79 27.24 -26.60 21.66
CA LEU A 79 26.18 -26.59 20.64
C LEU A 79 24.91 -25.90 21.14
N ARG A 80 24.54 -26.12 22.40
CA ARG A 80 23.40 -25.44 23.00
C ARG A 80 23.60 -23.93 23.06
N LYS A 81 24.81 -23.48 23.44
CA LYS A 81 25.14 -22.05 23.46
C LYS A 81 25.03 -21.42 22.06
N ARG A 82 25.61 -22.07 21.04
CA ARG A 82 25.51 -21.62 19.65
C ARG A 82 24.08 -21.61 19.13
N LEU A 83 23.27 -22.59 19.54
CA LEU A 83 21.87 -22.65 19.20
C LEU A 83 21.10 -21.46 19.80
N GLU A 84 21.34 -21.13 21.08
CA GLU A 84 20.73 -19.98 21.75
C GLU A 84 21.13 -18.66 21.06
N GLU A 85 22.41 -18.49 20.70
CA GLU A 85 22.90 -17.32 19.96
C GLU A 85 22.25 -17.20 18.57
N ALA A 86 22.21 -18.29 17.80
CA ALA A 86 21.62 -18.31 16.46
C ALA A 86 20.10 -18.08 16.49
N GLU A 87 19.38 -18.57 17.51
CA GLU A 87 17.94 -18.34 17.66
C GLU A 87 17.61 -16.88 17.98
N VAL A 88 18.46 -16.18 18.74
CA VAL A 88 18.33 -14.73 18.97
C VAL A 88 18.53 -13.99 17.65
N GLU A 89 19.60 -14.30 16.92
CA GLU A 89 19.89 -13.67 15.63
C GLU A 89 18.78 -13.92 14.60
N LEU A 90 18.24 -15.15 14.54
CA LEU A 90 17.14 -15.49 13.65
C LEU A 90 15.93 -14.58 13.88
N LYS A 91 15.56 -14.32 15.14
CA LYS A 91 14.43 -13.43 15.48
C LYS A 91 14.70 -11.99 15.04
N GLU A 92 15.91 -11.49 15.22
CA GLU A 92 16.28 -10.14 14.77
C GLU A 92 16.22 -10.01 13.24
N VAL A 93 16.73 -11.02 12.53
CA VAL A 93 16.72 -11.06 11.07
C VAL A 93 15.30 -11.23 10.54
N GLU A 94 14.47 -12.03 11.20
CA GLU A 94 13.06 -12.19 10.85
C GLU A 94 12.29 -10.87 10.94
N ALA A 95 12.47 -10.11 12.04
CA ALA A 95 11.85 -8.80 12.20
C ALA A 95 12.32 -7.79 11.14
N LYS A 96 13.62 -7.76 10.82
CA LYS A 96 14.17 -6.91 9.76
C LYS A 96 13.63 -7.29 8.39
N ARG A 97 13.56 -8.59 8.09
CA ARG A 97 13.01 -9.14 6.85
C ARG A 97 11.54 -8.78 6.70
N GLU A 98 10.74 -8.89 7.75
CA GLU A 98 9.33 -8.54 7.71
C GLU A 98 9.14 -7.06 7.39
N GLN A 99 9.87 -6.17 8.06
CA GLN A 99 9.84 -4.73 7.77
C GLN A 99 10.26 -4.44 6.31
N ALA A 100 11.28 -5.12 5.79
CA ALA A 100 11.70 -4.97 4.41
C ALA A 100 10.61 -5.43 3.43
N LEU A 101 9.93 -6.54 3.71
CA LEU A 101 8.83 -7.05 2.89
C LEU A 101 7.61 -6.11 2.92
N TRP A 102 7.29 -5.49 4.05
CA TRP A 102 6.15 -4.57 4.18
C TRP A 102 6.36 -3.26 3.40
N ARG A 103 7.61 -2.88 3.14
CA ARG A 103 7.95 -1.72 2.30
C ARG A 103 7.74 -1.98 0.81
N LEU A 104 7.64 -3.25 0.39
CA LEU A 104 7.48 -3.59 -1.02
C LEU A 104 6.04 -3.28 -1.47
N PRO A 105 5.83 -2.40 -2.46
CA PRO A 105 4.51 -2.13 -3.00
C PRO A 105 3.99 -3.32 -3.82
N ASN A 106 2.68 -3.29 -4.09
CA ASN A 106 2.07 -4.21 -5.04
C ASN A 106 2.68 -4.05 -6.45
N ILE A 107 2.65 -5.15 -7.21
CA ILE A 107 3.14 -5.19 -8.58
C ILE A 107 2.25 -4.31 -9.48
N VAL A 108 2.88 -3.55 -10.37
CA VAL A 108 2.19 -2.74 -11.37
C VAL A 108 1.77 -3.62 -12.53
N LEU A 109 0.52 -3.48 -12.98
CA LEU A 109 0.04 -4.19 -14.16
C LEU A 109 0.69 -3.66 -15.45
N ASP A 110 0.73 -4.48 -16.49
CA ASP A 110 1.42 -4.15 -17.74
C ASP A 110 0.78 -2.99 -18.50
N ASP A 111 -0.53 -2.78 -18.32
CA ASP A 111 -1.32 -1.71 -18.93
C ASP A 111 -1.19 -0.35 -18.23
N VAL A 112 -0.56 -0.30 -17.06
CA VAL A 112 -0.38 0.97 -16.32
C VAL A 112 0.74 1.80 -16.97
N PRO A 113 0.44 3.03 -17.42
CA PRO A 113 1.44 3.92 -18.00
C PRO A 113 2.57 4.22 -17.01
N VAL A 114 3.80 4.28 -17.52
CA VAL A 114 4.98 4.62 -16.73
C VAL A 114 5.16 6.13 -16.70
N GLY A 115 5.17 6.73 -15.52
CA GLY A 115 5.42 8.14 -15.31
C GLY A 115 4.66 8.71 -14.12
N GLY A 116 4.75 10.04 -13.96
CA GLY A 116 3.96 10.78 -12.98
C GLY A 116 2.58 11.17 -13.51
N GLU A 117 1.99 12.22 -12.94
CA GLU A 117 0.67 12.74 -13.35
C GLU A 117 0.57 13.02 -14.85
N GLU A 118 1.65 13.56 -15.45
CA GLU A 118 1.77 13.84 -16.88
C GLU A 118 1.62 12.61 -17.80
N ALA A 119 1.85 11.39 -17.29
CA ALA A 119 1.67 10.15 -18.05
C ALA A 119 0.24 9.60 -17.94
N THR A 120 -0.60 10.19 -17.09
CA THR A 120 -2.00 9.78 -16.92
C THR A 120 -2.75 10.08 -18.19
N THR A 121 -3.24 9.03 -18.85
CA THR A 121 -3.97 9.16 -20.12
C THR A 121 -5.46 8.94 -19.87
N PRO A 122 -6.34 9.88 -20.28
CA PRO A 122 -7.78 9.67 -20.23
C PRO A 122 -8.19 8.45 -21.09
N ILE A 123 -8.98 7.55 -20.51
CA ILE A 123 -9.49 6.37 -21.24
C ILE A 123 -10.89 6.60 -21.84
N ARG A 124 -11.66 7.54 -21.27
CA ARG A 124 -13.04 7.82 -21.69
C ARG A 124 -13.52 9.17 -21.14
N PHE A 125 -14.30 9.88 -21.94
CA PHE A 125 -15.10 11.03 -21.53
C PHE A 125 -16.60 10.70 -21.60
N TRP A 126 -17.43 11.37 -20.81
CA TRP A 126 -18.87 11.16 -20.81
C TRP A 126 -19.64 12.44 -20.50
N GLY A 127 -20.76 12.63 -21.19
CA GLY A 127 -21.63 13.80 -21.05
C GLY A 127 -21.26 14.94 -21.98
N ARG A 128 -21.90 16.09 -21.75
CA ARG A 128 -21.75 17.32 -22.52
C ARG A 128 -21.45 18.48 -21.58
N PRO A 129 -20.17 18.77 -21.28
CA PRO A 129 -19.81 19.79 -20.32
C PRO A 129 -20.15 21.19 -20.83
N LYS A 130 -20.41 22.10 -19.88
CA LYS A 130 -20.56 23.54 -20.15
C LYS A 130 -19.21 24.21 -19.92
N VAL A 131 -18.62 24.73 -20.98
CA VAL A 131 -17.26 25.29 -20.97
C VAL A 131 -17.34 26.81 -21.10
N TYR A 132 -16.73 27.51 -20.14
CA TYR A 132 -16.63 28.96 -20.22
C TYR A 132 -15.74 29.36 -21.40
N LYS A 133 -16.14 30.37 -22.18
CA LYS A 133 -15.44 30.78 -23.41
C LYS A 133 -13.94 31.02 -23.24
N GLU A 134 -13.50 31.51 -22.08
CA GLU A 134 -12.08 31.78 -21.82
C GLU A 134 -11.29 30.50 -21.48
N HIS A 135 -11.96 29.40 -21.16
CA HIS A 135 -11.33 28.11 -20.81
C HIS A 135 -11.41 27.09 -21.96
N LEU A 136 -11.76 27.53 -23.19
CA LEU A 136 -11.86 26.62 -24.34
C LEU A 136 -10.50 26.00 -24.69
N ASP A 137 -9.42 26.79 -24.63
CA ASP A 137 -8.07 26.31 -24.91
C ASP A 137 -7.62 25.27 -23.88
N ASP A 138 -7.87 25.54 -22.58
CA ASP A 138 -7.57 24.60 -21.50
C ASP A 138 -8.38 23.31 -21.62
N PHE A 139 -9.67 23.42 -21.96
CA PHE A 139 -10.53 22.26 -22.19
C PHE A 139 -10.04 21.42 -23.38
N GLY A 140 -9.65 22.07 -24.48
CA GLY A 140 -9.03 21.41 -25.64
C GLY A 140 -7.71 20.71 -25.27
N ALA A 141 -6.87 21.35 -24.45
CA ALA A 141 -5.63 20.76 -23.96
C ALA A 141 -5.85 19.51 -23.09
N GLN A 142 -6.98 19.41 -22.40
CA GLN A 142 -7.36 18.25 -21.57
C GLN A 142 -8.09 17.15 -22.36
N THR A 143 -8.62 17.44 -23.54
CA THR A 143 -9.46 16.51 -24.33
C THR A 143 -8.84 16.19 -25.68
N GLU A 144 -8.79 17.18 -26.57
CA GLU A 144 -8.34 17.04 -27.96
C GLU A 144 -6.86 16.66 -28.06
N ARG A 145 -6.02 17.12 -27.13
CA ARG A 145 -4.61 16.68 -27.03
C ARG A 145 -4.47 15.16 -26.95
N TYR A 146 -5.43 14.51 -26.29
CA TYR A 146 -5.48 13.05 -26.14
C TYR A 146 -6.31 12.36 -27.24
N GLY A 147 -6.70 13.11 -28.29
CA GLY A 147 -7.47 12.61 -29.42
C GLY A 147 -8.98 12.52 -29.18
N PHE A 148 -9.50 13.03 -28.06
CA PHE A 148 -10.92 12.98 -27.75
C PHE A 148 -11.64 14.25 -28.19
N LYS A 149 -12.61 14.10 -29.10
CA LYS A 149 -13.54 15.18 -29.46
C LYS A 149 -14.77 15.09 -28.56
N VAL A 150 -14.76 15.86 -27.48
CA VAL A 150 -15.86 15.88 -26.50
C VAL A 150 -16.85 16.97 -26.93
N GLU A 151 -18.09 16.56 -27.20
CA GLU A 151 -19.18 17.52 -27.41
C GLU A 151 -19.37 18.37 -26.17
N HIS A 152 -19.44 19.70 -26.32
CA HIS A 152 -19.57 20.63 -25.21
C HIS A 152 -20.44 21.83 -25.61
N ASP A 153 -20.99 22.51 -24.60
CA ASP A 153 -21.72 23.76 -24.77
C ASP A 153 -20.88 24.93 -24.28
N VAL A 154 -20.72 25.95 -25.13
CA VAL A 154 -20.00 27.17 -24.74
C VAL A 154 -20.92 28.07 -23.94
N ILE A 155 -20.46 28.53 -22.78
CA ILE A 155 -21.18 29.50 -21.94
C ILE A 155 -20.45 30.85 -21.92
N GLU A 156 -21.24 31.92 -21.98
CA GLU A 156 -20.74 33.31 -22.00
C GLU A 156 -20.54 33.90 -20.60
N TRP A 157 -21.19 33.33 -19.59
CA TRP A 157 -21.10 33.77 -18.20
C TRP A 157 -19.96 33.02 -17.49
N LYS A 158 -19.19 33.75 -16.68
CA LYS A 158 -18.10 33.18 -15.89
C LYS A 158 -18.67 32.33 -14.74
N PRO A 159 -18.34 31.03 -14.68
CA PRO A 159 -18.77 30.18 -13.57
C PRO A 159 -18.18 30.64 -12.24
N VAL A 160 -18.99 30.59 -11.21
CA VAL A 160 -18.57 30.84 -9.83
C VAL A 160 -17.96 29.57 -9.27
N GLY A 161 -16.80 29.67 -8.61
CA GLY A 161 -16.17 28.53 -7.95
C GLY A 161 -17.06 27.97 -6.83
N HIS A 162 -16.95 26.67 -6.54
CA HIS A 162 -17.85 26.03 -5.57
C HIS A 162 -17.77 26.67 -4.16
N ALA A 163 -16.60 27.15 -3.74
CA ALA A 163 -16.42 27.84 -2.46
C ALA A 163 -17.13 29.19 -2.42
N ASP A 164 -16.97 30.03 -3.46
CA ASP A 164 -17.69 31.30 -3.56
C ASP A 164 -19.20 31.08 -3.73
N MET A 165 -19.61 30.03 -4.44
CA MET A 165 -21.00 29.63 -4.56
C MET A 165 -21.59 29.28 -3.19
N LEU A 166 -20.85 28.52 -2.37
CA LEU A 166 -21.25 28.12 -1.03
C LEU A 166 -21.45 29.34 -0.11
N GLU A 167 -20.46 30.22 -0.02
CA GLU A 167 -20.44 31.30 0.98
C GLU A 167 -21.09 32.60 0.50
N GLN A 168 -20.85 33.01 -0.74
CA GLN A 168 -21.22 34.34 -1.22
C GLN A 168 -22.57 34.34 -1.95
N VAL A 169 -22.85 33.28 -2.71
CA VAL A 169 -24.07 33.20 -3.55
C VAL A 169 -25.21 32.53 -2.79
N LEU A 170 -25.04 31.28 -2.38
CA LEU A 170 -26.09 30.51 -1.69
C LEU A 170 -26.17 30.86 -0.22
N ARG A 171 -25.04 31.23 0.40
CA ARG A 171 -24.91 31.48 1.85
C ARG A 171 -25.36 30.27 2.68
N LEU A 172 -25.03 29.08 2.19
CA LEU A 172 -25.39 27.79 2.78
C LEU A 172 -24.17 27.04 3.35
N GLY A 173 -23.05 27.74 3.53
CA GLY A 173 -21.93 27.22 4.31
C GLY A 173 -21.05 28.32 4.87
N ASP A 174 -20.21 27.93 5.81
CA ASP A 174 -19.30 28.84 6.51
C ASP A 174 -17.97 28.14 6.80
N THR A 175 -16.95 28.47 6.00
CA THR A 175 -15.59 27.94 6.17
C THR A 175 -14.76 28.77 7.16
N LEU A 176 -15.06 30.07 7.30
CA LEU A 176 -14.37 30.95 8.23
C LEU A 176 -14.67 30.54 9.67
N LYS A 177 -15.95 30.38 10.01
CA LYS A 177 -16.35 29.98 11.36
C LYS A 177 -15.88 28.58 11.69
N ALA A 178 -15.93 27.67 10.73
CA ALA A 178 -15.36 26.34 10.89
C ALA A 178 -13.85 26.41 11.15
N SER A 179 -13.14 27.31 10.47
CA SER A 179 -11.71 27.53 10.71
C SER A 179 -11.39 28.11 12.09
N GLU A 180 -12.25 28.97 12.64
CA GLU A 180 -12.07 29.46 14.01
C GLU A 180 -12.24 28.34 15.06
N VAL A 181 -13.15 27.40 14.81
CA VAL A 181 -13.53 26.35 15.78
C VAL A 181 -12.62 25.12 15.70
N ALA A 182 -12.34 24.65 14.49
CA ALA A 182 -11.66 23.38 14.23
C ALA A 182 -10.35 23.53 13.42
N GLY A 183 -10.03 24.74 12.95
CA GLY A 183 -8.86 25.02 12.12
C GLY A 183 -9.11 24.87 10.61
N SER A 184 -8.06 25.01 9.81
CA SER A 184 -8.16 24.99 8.35
C SER A 184 -8.74 23.68 7.80
N ARG A 185 -9.44 23.75 6.67
CA ARG A 185 -10.07 22.61 5.95
C ARG A 185 -11.29 21.99 6.63
N PHE A 186 -11.89 22.71 7.59
CA PHE A 186 -13.23 22.41 8.10
C PHE A 186 -14.26 23.37 7.49
N TYR A 187 -15.52 22.95 7.48
CA TYR A 187 -16.64 23.74 6.96
C TYR A 187 -17.93 23.40 7.71
N TYR A 188 -18.84 24.36 7.78
CA TYR A 188 -20.25 24.11 8.10
C TYR A 188 -21.07 24.13 6.81
N LEU A 189 -22.04 23.22 6.69
CA LEU A 189 -23.09 23.25 5.67
C LEU A 189 -24.45 23.50 6.34
N PHE A 190 -25.34 24.18 5.63
CA PHE A 190 -26.66 24.56 6.11
C PHE A 190 -27.77 24.17 5.12
N GLU A 191 -28.97 23.96 5.66
CA GLU A 191 -30.22 23.77 4.92
C GLU A 191 -30.13 22.78 3.75
N ASP A 192 -30.45 23.23 2.54
CA ASP A 192 -30.55 22.40 1.34
C ASP A 192 -29.23 21.68 1.01
N LEU A 193 -28.07 22.21 1.39
CA LEU A 193 -26.80 21.52 1.17
C LEU A 193 -26.58 20.35 2.12
N VAL A 194 -27.11 20.42 3.34
CA VAL A 194 -27.12 19.27 4.27
C VAL A 194 -28.03 18.17 3.73
N TRP A 195 -29.21 18.56 3.23
CA TRP A 195 -30.11 17.60 2.58
C TRP A 195 -29.52 16.98 1.32
N LEU A 196 -28.80 17.77 0.51
CA LEU A 196 -28.12 17.27 -0.67
C LEU A 196 -27.03 16.25 -0.31
N ASP A 197 -26.25 16.49 0.74
CA ASP A 197 -25.23 15.56 1.23
C ASP A 197 -25.84 14.20 1.60
N PHE A 198 -26.91 14.22 2.42
CA PHE A 198 -27.63 12.99 2.77
C PHE A 198 -28.26 12.31 1.54
N ALA A 199 -28.84 13.08 0.62
CA ALA A 199 -29.48 12.54 -0.57
C ALA A 199 -28.47 11.84 -1.50
N LEU A 200 -27.27 12.40 -1.68
CA LEU A 200 -26.20 11.79 -2.47
C LEU A 200 -25.71 10.49 -1.83
N LEU A 201 -25.53 10.48 -0.50
CA LEU A 201 -25.12 9.28 0.24
C LEU A 201 -26.16 8.17 0.12
N LEU A 202 -27.44 8.49 0.34
CA LEU A 202 -28.54 7.53 0.23
C LEU A 202 -28.72 7.02 -1.21
N TYR A 203 -28.58 7.90 -2.21
CA TYR A 203 -28.60 7.51 -3.61
C TYR A 203 -27.48 6.53 -3.95
N ALA A 204 -26.25 6.77 -3.48
CA ALA A 204 -25.13 5.87 -3.70
C ALA A 204 -25.36 4.50 -3.04
N ILE A 205 -25.88 4.49 -1.80
CA ILE A 205 -26.24 3.26 -1.09
C ILE A 205 -27.27 2.46 -1.90
N ASP A 206 -28.37 3.09 -2.30
CA ASP A 206 -29.44 2.43 -3.08
C ASP A 206 -28.91 1.87 -4.41
N LYS A 207 -28.09 2.66 -5.13
CA LYS A 207 -27.51 2.23 -6.40
C LYS A 207 -26.56 1.04 -6.26
N LEU A 208 -25.83 0.94 -5.16
CA LEU A 208 -24.91 -0.17 -4.93
C LEU A 208 -25.64 -1.40 -4.39
N THR A 209 -26.58 -1.26 -3.46
CA THR A 209 -27.35 -2.40 -2.94
C THR A 209 -28.24 -3.02 -4.01
N ALA A 210 -28.81 -2.22 -4.93
CA ALA A 210 -29.54 -2.72 -6.10
C ALA A 210 -28.66 -3.56 -7.05
N LYS A 211 -27.33 -3.39 -7.02
CA LYS A 211 -26.36 -4.22 -7.75
C LYS A 211 -25.90 -5.46 -6.97
N GLY A 212 -26.48 -5.72 -5.80
CA GLY A 212 -26.19 -6.89 -4.97
C GLY A 212 -25.06 -6.69 -3.95
N TYR A 213 -24.57 -5.47 -3.75
CA TYR A 213 -23.57 -5.19 -2.72
C TYR A 213 -24.22 -5.23 -1.32
N GLN A 214 -23.53 -5.83 -0.35
CA GLN A 214 -23.95 -5.82 1.05
C GLN A 214 -23.63 -4.46 1.68
N LEU A 215 -24.64 -3.83 2.29
CA LEU A 215 -24.45 -2.62 3.06
C LEU A 215 -23.91 -2.96 4.45
N GLY A 216 -22.78 -2.37 4.82
CA GLY A 216 -22.18 -2.50 6.15
C GLY A 216 -21.72 -1.14 6.67
N ALA A 217 -21.91 -0.90 7.97
CA ALA A 217 -21.35 0.25 8.67
C ALA A 217 -20.12 -0.19 9.46
N THR A 218 -19.00 0.51 9.29
CA THR A 218 -17.72 0.19 9.95
C THR A 218 -17.40 1.21 11.05
N PRO A 219 -16.63 0.83 12.09
CA PRO A 219 -16.07 1.80 13.02
C PRO A 219 -15.24 2.86 12.29
N LEU A 220 -15.35 4.12 12.72
CA LEU A 220 -14.55 5.23 12.19
C LEU A 220 -13.16 5.34 12.84
N HIS A 221 -12.94 4.62 13.94
CA HIS A 221 -11.67 4.52 14.63
C HIS A 221 -11.20 3.07 14.64
N VAL A 222 -9.94 2.87 14.27
CA VAL A 222 -9.27 1.56 14.29
C VAL A 222 -7.92 1.78 14.98
N GLU A 223 -7.69 1.09 16.09
CA GLU A 223 -6.35 0.99 16.68
C GLU A 223 -5.63 -0.17 15.99
N VAL A 224 -4.43 0.10 15.48
CA VAL A 224 -3.54 -0.87 14.81
C VAL A 224 -2.44 -1.27 15.76
#